data_AF-A0A3A9GCS2-F1
#
_entry.id   AF-A0A3A9GCS2-F1
#
_cell.length_a   1.000
_cell.length_b   1.000
_cell.length_c   1.000
_cell.angle_alpha   90.00
_cell.angle_beta   90.00
_cell.angle_gamma   90.00
#
_symmetry.space_group_name_H-M   'P 1'
#
loop_
_entity.id
_entity.type
_entity.pdbx_description
1 polymer ?
#
loop_
_entity_poly.entity_id
_entity_poly.type
_entity_poly.pdbx_seq_one_letter_code
_entity_poly.pdbx_strand_id
1 'polypeptide(L)'
;MKELSCMKMKGSSRRASNSDQSNLLDRISEFLVQHANPSIVYHVKNDILKNITDDEKRDLQDRILQEKIIQSIITCQKENGWLGNGFHGSNKNAGPYENQEVGVKYLGEKLVYKETPVLKNAIEAFKIISPKLFGEGDIDCSRYAAAGSDIIKAACVARAGYEDTFDISKEITTALESFRRVTEIKSVTDIVKIRRRRPERINPEGITYVFNDYEKWPCWYHLDILAHTNSWRNSENIAMLADSFNKLLKDTGLNYSPAYCVDIGHLVGCCGAYREGMKLGIETGGEYYVFLDLIEYMCRCGLYSLVPPLKKEVDIIYDSIDDQGICRANYVEKALKGMGCYGGGQLEVDWRSRTRKLCDVTYRGLLILYHSGLLTH
;
A
#
# COMPACT_ATOMS: atom_id res chain seq x y z
N MET A 1 16.79 3.29 53.45
CA MET A 1 15.62 4.18 53.36
C MET A 1 15.74 5.03 52.10
N LYS A 2 15.07 4.62 51.02
CA LYS A 2 14.63 5.43 49.88
C LYS A 2 13.84 4.49 48.97
N GLU A 3 12.52 4.56 49.10
CA GLU A 3 11.56 3.83 48.27
C GLU A 3 11.59 4.38 46.84
N LEU A 4 11.74 3.49 45.86
CA LEU A 4 11.48 3.80 44.46
C LEU A 4 10.09 3.23 44.14
N SER A 5 9.12 4.14 44.12
CA SER A 5 7.75 3.94 43.69
C SER A 5 7.71 3.43 42.24
N CYS A 6 7.29 2.18 42.07
CA CYS A 6 6.92 1.60 40.79
C CYS A 6 5.57 2.19 40.34
N MET A 7 5.59 3.15 39.42
CA MET A 7 4.38 3.59 38.71
C MET A 7 3.88 2.45 37.81
N LYS A 8 2.79 1.81 38.21
CA LYS A 8 1.98 0.94 37.34
C LYS A 8 1.41 1.80 36.20
N MET A 9 1.92 1.62 34.99
CA MET A 9 1.21 2.07 33.79
C MET A 9 -0.08 1.24 33.67
N LYS A 10 -1.22 1.89 33.89
CA LYS A 10 -2.54 1.35 33.53
C LYS A 10 -2.65 1.36 32.00
N GLY A 11 -2.41 0.21 31.38
CA GLY A 11 -2.88 -0.06 30.03
C GLY A 11 -4.41 -0.15 30.04
N SER A 12 -5.07 0.99 29.86
CA SER A 12 -6.51 1.04 29.61
C SER A 12 -6.73 0.91 28.11
N SER A 13 -7.11 -0.27 27.62
CA SER A 13 -7.71 -0.39 26.29
C SER A 13 -9.06 0.34 26.33
N ARG A 14 -9.10 1.61 25.94
CA ARG A 14 -10.37 2.31 25.70
C ARG A 14 -10.99 1.68 24.46
N ARG A 15 -11.97 0.79 24.64
CA ARG A 15 -12.98 0.59 23.61
C ARG A 15 -13.93 1.77 23.73
N ALA A 16 -13.94 2.64 22.71
CA ALA A 16 -14.97 3.65 22.57
C ALA A 16 -16.35 2.96 22.57
N SER A 17 -17.37 3.60 23.12
CA SER A 17 -18.72 3.04 23.08
C SER A 17 -19.22 3.00 21.63
N ASN A 18 -20.14 2.09 21.28
CA ASN A 18 -20.70 2.03 19.92
C ASN A 18 -21.31 3.39 19.49
N SER A 19 -21.85 4.17 20.43
CA SER A 19 -22.35 5.53 20.17
C SER A 19 -21.23 6.52 19.83
N ASP A 20 -20.06 6.42 20.47
CA ASP A 20 -18.91 7.28 20.16
C ASP A 20 -18.32 6.94 18.79
N GLN A 21 -18.30 5.66 18.42
CA GLN A 21 -17.81 5.18 17.13
C GLN A 21 -18.73 5.62 15.98
N SER A 22 -20.05 5.44 16.13
CA SER A 22 -21.04 5.90 15.13
C SER A 22 -20.96 7.42 14.94
N ASN A 23 -20.88 8.19 16.03
CA ASN A 23 -20.74 9.64 15.97
C ASN A 23 -19.44 10.06 15.25
N LEU A 24 -18.33 9.38 15.50
CA LEU A 24 -17.07 9.67 14.82
C LEU A 24 -17.14 9.36 13.32
N LEU A 25 -17.73 8.22 12.94
CA LEU A 25 -17.94 7.85 11.54
C LEU A 25 -18.79 8.90 10.80
N ASP A 26 -19.88 9.35 11.42
CA ASP A 26 -20.78 10.35 10.84
C ASP A 26 -20.04 11.66 10.56
N ARG A 27 -19.28 12.17 11.55
CA ARG A 27 -18.52 13.42 11.40
C ARG A 27 -17.46 13.35 10.30
N ILE A 28 -16.68 12.27 10.27
CA ILE A 28 -15.66 12.07 9.22
C ILE A 28 -16.33 12.02 7.85
N SER A 29 -17.43 11.26 7.74
CA SER A 29 -18.14 11.07 6.48
C SER A 29 -18.80 12.35 5.99
N GLU A 30 -19.40 13.14 6.89
CA GLU A 30 -20.00 14.44 6.57
C GLU A 30 -18.96 15.40 6.00
N PHE A 31 -17.79 15.53 6.66
CA PHE A 31 -16.69 16.35 6.16
C PHE A 31 -16.25 15.93 4.75
N LEU A 32 -16.03 14.63 4.53
CA LEU A 32 -15.57 14.12 3.24
C LEU A 32 -16.64 14.29 2.14
N VAL A 33 -17.91 13.99 2.43
CA VAL A 33 -19.01 14.14 1.46
C VAL A 33 -19.18 15.60 1.05
N GLN A 34 -19.00 16.54 1.97
CA GLN A 34 -19.15 17.97 1.70
C GLN A 34 -17.98 18.58 0.92
N HIS A 35 -16.75 18.11 1.16
CA HIS A 35 -15.55 18.82 0.72
C HIS A 35 -14.63 18.06 -0.25
N ALA A 36 -14.74 16.74 -0.31
CA ALA A 36 -13.83 15.93 -1.11
C ALA A 36 -14.23 15.86 -2.58
N ASN A 37 -13.31 15.42 -3.42
CA ASN A 37 -13.57 15.16 -4.83
C ASN A 37 -14.56 13.98 -5.03
N PRO A 38 -15.08 13.82 -6.26
CA PRO A 38 -16.05 12.77 -6.56
C PRO A 38 -15.61 11.35 -6.20
N SER A 39 -14.32 11.04 -6.32
CA SER A 39 -13.78 9.70 -6.02
C SER A 39 -13.82 9.36 -4.54
N ILE A 40 -13.40 10.27 -3.66
CA ILE A 40 -13.50 10.07 -2.21
C ILE A 40 -14.96 9.99 -1.79
N VAL A 41 -15.82 10.88 -2.30
CA VAL A 41 -17.26 10.84 -2.02
C VAL A 41 -17.84 9.49 -2.44
N TYR A 42 -17.42 8.98 -3.61
CA TYR A 42 -17.88 7.69 -4.08
C TYR A 42 -17.50 6.56 -3.11
N HIS A 43 -16.22 6.46 -2.74
CA HIS A 43 -15.77 5.47 -1.77
C HIS A 43 -16.53 5.53 -0.44
N VAL A 44 -16.68 6.73 0.14
CA VAL A 44 -17.36 6.91 1.42
C VAL A 44 -18.80 6.41 1.34
N LYS A 45 -19.55 6.78 0.30
CA LYS A 45 -20.96 6.38 0.19
C LYS A 45 -21.15 4.92 -0.24
N ASN A 46 -20.25 4.37 -1.06
CA ASN A 46 -20.36 3.02 -1.61
C ASN A 46 -19.81 1.94 -0.68
N ASP A 47 -18.58 2.12 -0.20
CA ASP A 47 -17.83 1.07 0.49
C ASP A 47 -18.02 1.14 2.01
N ILE A 48 -18.18 2.37 2.54
CA ILE A 48 -18.25 2.63 3.99
C ILE A 48 -19.70 2.73 4.46
N LEU A 49 -20.45 3.73 3.96
CA LEU A 49 -21.83 3.99 4.40
C LEU A 49 -22.87 3.08 3.72
N LYS A 50 -22.53 2.49 2.56
CA LYS A 50 -23.39 1.58 1.79
C LYS A 50 -24.80 2.14 1.53
N ASN A 51 -24.89 3.44 1.29
CA ASN A 51 -26.17 4.17 1.12
C ASN A 51 -26.25 4.96 -0.19
N ILE A 52 -25.33 4.72 -1.13
CA ILE A 52 -25.31 5.38 -2.43
C ILE A 52 -26.38 4.81 -3.37
N THR A 53 -27.04 5.69 -4.13
CA THR A 53 -28.01 5.32 -5.18
C THR A 53 -27.34 5.13 -6.55
N ASP A 54 -28.01 4.44 -7.48
CA ASP A 54 -27.47 4.23 -8.84
C ASP A 54 -27.35 5.53 -9.65
N ASP A 55 -28.21 6.53 -9.40
CA ASP A 55 -28.08 7.85 -10.02
C ASP A 55 -26.83 8.58 -9.55
N GLU A 56 -26.57 8.57 -8.24
CA GLU A 56 -25.36 9.18 -7.67
C GLU A 56 -24.09 8.46 -8.13
N LYS A 57 -24.14 7.14 -8.23
CA LYS A 57 -23.06 6.34 -8.81
C LYS A 57 -22.72 6.80 -10.23
N ARG A 58 -23.72 7.03 -11.08
CA ARG A 58 -23.52 7.52 -12.45
C ARG A 58 -22.94 8.93 -12.48
N ASP A 59 -23.52 9.88 -11.70
CA ASP A 59 -23.01 11.26 -11.63
C ASP A 59 -21.54 11.30 -11.19
N LEU A 60 -21.20 10.56 -10.13
CA LEU A 60 -19.83 10.54 -9.61
C LEU A 60 -18.86 9.93 -10.64
N GLN A 61 -19.24 8.85 -11.31
CA GLN A 61 -18.41 8.28 -12.38
C GLN A 61 -18.17 9.27 -13.52
N ASP A 62 -19.21 9.93 -14.01
CA ASP A 62 -19.07 10.90 -15.10
C ASP A 62 -18.06 12.00 -14.70
N ARG A 63 -18.16 12.51 -13.47
CA ARG A 63 -17.25 13.53 -12.95
C ARG A 63 -15.82 13.01 -12.75
N ILE A 64 -15.65 11.78 -12.27
CA ILE A 64 -14.33 11.13 -12.13
C ILE A 64 -13.66 11.01 -13.50
N LEU A 65 -14.41 10.56 -14.51
CA LEU A 65 -13.89 10.37 -15.86
C LEU A 65 -13.44 11.69 -16.49
N GLN A 66 -14.05 12.83 -16.16
CA GLN A 66 -13.64 14.13 -16.66
C GLN A 66 -12.37 14.71 -16.00
N GLU A 67 -11.81 14.06 -14.97
CA GLU A 67 -10.59 14.56 -14.34
C GLU A 67 -9.39 14.55 -15.30
N LYS A 68 -8.56 15.59 -15.25
CA LYS A 68 -7.42 15.77 -16.18
C LYS A 68 -6.48 14.57 -16.22
N ILE A 69 -6.14 14.00 -15.07
CA ILE A 69 -5.24 12.82 -15.01
C ILE A 69 -5.91 11.60 -15.66
N ILE A 70 -7.21 11.40 -15.43
CA ILE A 70 -7.97 10.32 -16.06
C ILE A 70 -8.02 10.50 -17.57
N GLN A 71 -8.29 11.72 -18.05
CA GLN A 71 -8.28 12.05 -19.47
C GLN A 71 -6.90 11.83 -20.12
N SER A 72 -5.80 12.15 -19.41
CA SER A 72 -4.45 11.83 -19.86
C SER A 72 -4.21 10.32 -19.99
N ILE A 73 -4.66 9.52 -19.01
CA ILE A 73 -4.56 8.05 -19.05
C ILE A 73 -5.36 7.50 -20.24
N ILE A 74 -6.60 7.95 -20.43
CA ILE A 74 -7.46 7.56 -21.57
C ILE A 74 -6.75 7.87 -22.89
N THR A 75 -6.21 9.08 -23.04
CA THR A 75 -5.58 9.54 -24.27
C THR A 75 -4.30 8.76 -24.60
N CYS A 76 -3.57 8.27 -23.60
CA CYS A 76 -2.34 7.51 -23.82
C CYS A 76 -2.57 6.00 -24.08
N GLN A 77 -3.81 5.52 -24.00
CA GLN A 77 -4.11 4.11 -24.24
C GLN A 77 -3.90 3.75 -25.72
N LYS A 78 -3.17 2.67 -25.96
CA LYS A 78 -2.89 2.13 -27.29
C LYS A 78 -4.01 1.20 -27.76
N GLU A 79 -4.00 0.89 -29.05
CA GLU A 79 -4.97 -0.03 -29.68
C GLU A 79 -5.02 -1.41 -29.00
N ASN A 80 -3.88 -1.89 -28.49
CA ASN A 80 -3.78 -3.16 -27.77
C ASN A 80 -4.21 -3.05 -26.28
N GLY A 81 -4.77 -1.92 -25.86
CA GLY A 81 -5.21 -1.64 -24.49
C GLY A 81 -4.11 -1.15 -23.54
N TRP A 82 -2.84 -1.24 -23.93
CA TRP A 82 -1.71 -0.84 -23.09
C TRP A 82 -1.67 0.67 -22.86
N LEU A 83 -1.42 1.11 -21.62
CA LEU A 83 -1.34 2.53 -21.25
C LEU A 83 0.09 3.05 -21.45
N GLY A 84 0.22 4.00 -22.38
CA GLY A 84 1.46 4.74 -22.62
C GLY A 84 2.64 3.86 -23.07
N ASN A 85 3.86 4.26 -22.73
CA ASN A 85 5.10 3.63 -23.21
C ASN A 85 5.93 2.96 -22.11
N GLY A 86 5.41 2.93 -20.88
CA GLY A 86 6.09 2.33 -19.73
C GLY A 86 5.27 1.21 -19.11
N PHE A 87 5.94 0.36 -18.34
CA PHE A 87 5.30 -0.58 -17.42
C PHE A 87 5.44 -0.10 -15.98
N HIS A 88 6.66 -0.10 -15.45
CA HIS A 88 6.97 0.17 -14.04
C HIS A 88 7.65 1.54 -13.88
N GLY A 89 6.91 2.50 -13.33
CA GLY A 89 7.39 3.84 -13.01
C GLY A 89 7.54 4.78 -14.21
N SER A 90 7.81 6.06 -13.89
CA SER A 90 8.08 7.08 -14.90
C SER A 90 9.40 6.80 -15.60
N ASN A 91 9.47 7.08 -16.91
CA ASN A 91 10.70 7.03 -17.67
C ASN A 91 10.73 8.15 -18.72
N LYS A 92 11.83 8.25 -19.48
CA LYS A 92 11.99 9.30 -20.50
C LYS A 92 10.89 9.33 -21.57
N ASN A 93 10.13 8.25 -21.73
CA ASN A 93 9.09 8.07 -22.74
C ASN A 93 7.66 7.99 -22.13
N ALA A 94 7.52 8.09 -20.81
CA ALA A 94 6.25 7.91 -20.10
C ALA A 94 6.20 8.76 -18.83
N GLY A 95 5.20 9.65 -18.74
CA GLY A 95 4.88 10.37 -17.52
C GLY A 95 4.49 9.45 -16.36
N PRO A 96 4.37 9.99 -15.13
CA PRO A 96 4.09 9.20 -13.94
C PRO A 96 2.77 8.43 -14.02
N TYR A 97 1.76 8.94 -14.73
CA TYR A 97 0.46 8.27 -14.92
C TYR A 97 0.30 7.63 -16.30
N GLU A 98 1.20 7.92 -17.24
CA GLU A 98 1.19 7.41 -18.63
C GLU A 98 2.02 6.14 -18.77
N ASN A 99 1.92 5.27 -17.78
CA ASN A 99 2.50 3.94 -17.77
C ASN A 99 1.48 2.95 -17.22
N GLN A 100 1.62 1.70 -17.63
CA GLN A 100 0.64 0.66 -17.36
C GLN A 100 0.40 0.43 -15.86
N GLU A 101 1.45 0.35 -15.03
CA GLU A 101 1.27 0.09 -13.60
C GLU A 101 0.52 1.23 -12.92
N VAL A 102 1.06 2.45 -12.99
CA VAL A 102 0.51 3.59 -12.24
C VAL A 102 -0.85 3.99 -12.80
N GLY A 103 -1.05 3.91 -14.12
CA GLY A 103 -2.33 4.18 -14.76
C GLY A 103 -3.43 3.22 -14.27
N VAL A 104 -3.18 1.91 -14.27
CA VAL A 104 -4.17 0.92 -13.77
C VAL A 104 -4.43 1.10 -12.28
N LYS A 105 -3.38 1.26 -11.46
CA LYS A 105 -3.55 1.49 -10.02
C LYS A 105 -4.36 2.75 -9.75
N TYR A 106 -4.10 3.84 -10.48
CA TYR A 106 -4.84 5.10 -10.31
C TYR A 106 -6.31 4.97 -10.75
N LEU A 107 -6.59 4.30 -11.87
CA LEU A 107 -7.98 4.03 -12.29
C LEU A 107 -8.74 3.20 -11.26
N GLY A 108 -8.10 2.16 -10.70
CA GLY A 108 -8.68 1.32 -9.65
C GLY A 108 -8.95 2.10 -8.36
N GLU A 109 -7.95 2.84 -7.87
CA GLU A 109 -8.08 3.67 -6.67
C GLU A 109 -9.09 4.82 -6.85
N LYS A 110 -9.40 5.19 -8.10
CA LYS A 110 -10.44 6.18 -8.42
C LYS A 110 -11.85 5.60 -8.48
N LEU A 111 -12.02 4.29 -8.27
CA LEU A 111 -13.26 3.54 -8.51
C LEU A 111 -13.79 3.68 -9.94
N VAL A 112 -12.92 3.75 -10.96
CA VAL A 112 -13.38 3.63 -12.34
C VAL A 112 -13.98 2.24 -12.55
N TYR A 113 -15.16 2.15 -13.16
CA TYR A 113 -15.80 0.85 -13.39
C TYR A 113 -14.96 -0.11 -14.20
N LYS A 114 -15.02 -1.39 -13.79
CA LYS A 114 -14.34 -2.50 -14.47
C LYS A 114 -14.72 -2.60 -15.95
N GLU A 115 -15.95 -2.24 -16.30
CA GLU A 115 -16.42 -2.29 -17.69
C GLU A 115 -16.14 -1.00 -18.47
N THR A 116 -15.60 0.05 -17.84
CA THR A 116 -15.19 1.25 -18.56
C THR A 116 -14.04 0.89 -19.50
N PRO A 117 -14.11 1.21 -20.81
CA PRO A 117 -13.16 0.73 -21.81
C PRO A 117 -11.68 0.92 -21.43
N VAL A 118 -11.32 2.08 -20.85
CA VAL A 118 -9.93 2.36 -20.48
C VAL A 118 -9.37 1.35 -19.48
N LEU A 119 -10.12 1.02 -18.43
CA LEU A 119 -9.64 0.10 -17.39
C LEU A 119 -9.72 -1.34 -17.89
N LYS A 120 -10.86 -1.73 -18.51
CA LYS A 120 -11.06 -3.06 -19.09
C LYS A 120 -9.94 -3.43 -20.05
N ASN A 121 -9.66 -2.57 -21.03
CA ASN A 121 -8.67 -2.83 -22.05
C ASN A 121 -7.25 -2.86 -21.46
N ALA A 122 -6.96 -2.05 -20.44
CA ALA A 122 -5.67 -2.09 -19.76
C ALA A 122 -5.46 -3.42 -19.02
N ILE A 123 -6.49 -3.96 -18.37
CA ILE A 123 -6.41 -5.28 -17.72
C ILE A 123 -6.28 -6.40 -18.76
N GLU A 124 -7.02 -6.35 -19.88
CA GLU A 124 -6.89 -7.34 -20.95
C GLU A 124 -5.50 -7.32 -21.60
N ALA A 125 -4.85 -6.15 -21.70
CA ALA A 125 -3.50 -6.02 -22.23
C ALA A 125 -2.48 -6.87 -21.44
N PHE A 126 -2.68 -7.08 -20.14
CA PHE A 126 -1.82 -7.95 -19.32
C PHE A 126 -1.89 -9.43 -19.69
N LYS A 127 -2.93 -9.88 -20.39
CA LYS A 127 -3.04 -11.28 -20.86
C LYS A 127 -2.20 -11.54 -22.10
N ILE A 128 -1.94 -10.51 -22.90
CA ILE A 128 -1.27 -10.62 -24.20
C ILE A 128 0.16 -10.07 -24.19
N ILE A 129 0.48 -9.15 -23.26
CA ILE A 129 1.80 -8.51 -23.15
C ILE A 129 2.46 -8.96 -21.85
N SER A 130 3.64 -9.56 -21.99
CA SER A 130 4.52 -9.88 -20.86
C SER A 130 5.60 -8.81 -20.72
N PRO A 131 5.58 -7.98 -19.66
CA PRO A 131 6.56 -6.92 -19.49
C PRO A 131 7.94 -7.50 -19.12
N LYS A 132 8.97 -7.09 -19.87
CA LYS A 132 10.35 -7.52 -19.66
C LYS A 132 11.09 -6.53 -18.75
N LEU A 133 10.98 -6.69 -17.43
CA LEU A 133 11.63 -5.76 -16.48
C LEU A 133 13.16 -5.85 -16.52
N PHE A 134 13.72 -7.05 -16.74
CA PHE A 134 15.17 -7.27 -16.75
C PHE A 134 15.76 -7.50 -18.15
N GLY A 135 14.99 -7.20 -19.21
CA GLY A 135 15.41 -7.36 -20.61
C GLY A 135 14.99 -8.69 -21.25
N GLU A 136 15.48 -8.96 -22.46
CA GLU A 136 14.97 -10.06 -23.31
C GLU A 136 15.30 -11.49 -22.82
N GLY A 137 16.17 -11.64 -21.82
CA GLY A 137 16.55 -12.92 -21.23
C GLY A 137 15.84 -13.26 -19.91
N ASP A 138 14.87 -12.46 -19.49
CA ASP A 138 14.17 -12.61 -18.21
C ASP A 138 13.09 -13.72 -18.28
N ILE A 139 13.53 -14.97 -18.12
CA ILE A 139 12.67 -16.16 -18.27
C ILE A 139 12.25 -16.81 -16.95
N ASP A 140 12.85 -16.42 -15.82
CA ASP A 140 12.54 -17.00 -14.50
C ASP A 140 12.49 -15.94 -13.40
N CYS A 141 11.39 -15.17 -13.36
CA CYS A 141 11.12 -14.23 -12.26
C CYS A 141 10.99 -14.94 -10.90
N SER A 142 10.73 -16.25 -10.86
CA SER A 142 10.59 -17.01 -9.61
C SER A 142 11.92 -17.31 -8.92
N ARG A 143 13.03 -17.17 -9.66
CA ARG A 143 14.39 -17.25 -9.12
C ARG A 143 14.71 -16.14 -8.12
N TYR A 144 14.08 -14.98 -8.25
CA TYR A 144 14.51 -13.78 -7.57
C TYR A 144 13.49 -13.34 -6.51
N ALA A 145 13.93 -13.27 -5.26
CA ALA A 145 13.09 -12.79 -4.17
C ALA A 145 12.58 -11.36 -4.44
N ALA A 146 11.29 -11.12 -4.21
CA ALA A 146 10.68 -9.80 -4.29
C ALA A 146 10.96 -9.06 -5.63
N ALA A 147 10.89 -9.77 -6.75
CA ALA A 147 11.19 -9.25 -8.08
C ALA A 147 10.25 -9.81 -9.15
N GLY A 148 10.34 -9.24 -10.35
CA GLY A 148 9.63 -9.74 -11.54
C GLY A 148 8.40 -8.92 -11.93
N SER A 149 7.92 -9.11 -13.16
CA SER A 149 6.78 -8.36 -13.71
C SER A 149 5.43 -8.89 -13.23
N ASP A 150 5.35 -10.20 -12.95
CA ASP A 150 4.11 -10.85 -12.54
C ASP A 150 3.57 -10.32 -11.21
N ILE A 151 4.43 -10.08 -10.21
CA ILE A 151 3.99 -9.53 -8.92
C ILE A 151 3.44 -8.09 -9.07
N ILE A 152 4.03 -7.28 -9.96
CA ILE A 152 3.58 -5.91 -10.22
C ILE A 152 2.24 -5.94 -10.95
N LYS A 153 2.11 -6.81 -11.96
CA LYS A 153 0.87 -7.07 -12.69
C LYS A 153 -0.24 -7.50 -11.74
N ALA A 154 0.02 -8.48 -10.88
CA ALA A 154 -0.95 -8.98 -9.92
C ALA A 154 -1.42 -7.90 -8.93
N ALA A 155 -0.52 -7.02 -8.47
CA ALA A 155 -0.93 -5.89 -7.65
C ALA A 155 -1.82 -4.89 -8.38
N CYS A 156 -1.59 -4.65 -9.69
CA CYS A 156 -2.47 -3.82 -10.50
C CYS A 156 -3.86 -4.45 -10.65
N VAL A 157 -3.92 -5.76 -10.94
CA VAL A 157 -5.16 -6.53 -11.05
C VAL A 157 -5.93 -6.52 -9.72
N ALA A 158 -5.24 -6.76 -8.61
CA ALA A 158 -5.81 -6.75 -7.26
C ALA A 158 -6.44 -5.40 -6.93
N ARG A 159 -5.69 -4.30 -7.09
CA ARG A 159 -6.21 -2.94 -6.83
C ARG A 159 -7.37 -2.52 -7.71
N ALA A 160 -7.34 -2.92 -8.98
CA ALA A 160 -8.45 -2.67 -9.89
C ALA A 160 -9.67 -3.58 -9.60
N GLY A 161 -9.54 -4.52 -8.66
CA GLY A 161 -10.62 -5.38 -8.20
C GLY A 161 -10.89 -6.60 -9.09
N TYR A 162 -9.98 -6.99 -9.98
CA TYR A 162 -10.19 -8.04 -10.99
C TYR A 162 -9.82 -9.46 -10.53
N GLU A 163 -9.69 -9.71 -9.22
CA GLU A 163 -9.39 -11.06 -8.68
C GLU A 163 -10.38 -12.13 -9.18
N ASP A 164 -11.63 -11.75 -9.42
CA ASP A 164 -12.71 -12.62 -9.89
C ASP A 164 -12.63 -13.03 -11.37
N THR A 165 -11.89 -12.27 -12.17
CA THR A 165 -11.91 -12.34 -13.64
C THR A 165 -10.53 -12.44 -14.28
N PHE A 166 -9.47 -12.26 -13.49
CA PHE A 166 -8.08 -12.41 -13.89
C PHE A 166 -7.35 -13.24 -12.83
N ASP A 167 -6.86 -14.42 -13.22
CA ASP A 167 -6.18 -15.34 -12.31
C ASP A 167 -4.82 -14.77 -11.84
N ILE A 168 -4.74 -14.50 -10.54
CA ILE A 168 -3.55 -14.07 -9.80
C ILE A 168 -3.29 -14.99 -8.60
N SER A 169 -3.86 -16.20 -8.59
CA SER A 169 -3.78 -17.15 -7.48
C SER A 169 -2.33 -17.56 -7.14
N LYS A 170 -1.48 -17.67 -8.17
CA LYS A 170 -0.05 -17.94 -8.02
C LYS A 170 0.66 -16.82 -7.25
N GLU A 171 0.38 -15.56 -7.57
CA GLU A 171 1.01 -14.41 -6.92
C GLU A 171 0.46 -14.19 -5.51
N ILE A 172 -0.82 -14.47 -5.27
CA ILE A 172 -1.40 -14.51 -3.92
C ILE A 172 -0.70 -15.58 -3.07
N THR A 173 -0.50 -16.78 -3.61
CA THR A 173 0.22 -17.88 -2.93
C THR A 173 1.67 -17.48 -2.63
N THR A 174 2.35 -16.91 -3.63
CA THR A 174 3.75 -16.45 -3.48
C THR A 174 3.88 -15.36 -2.43
N ALA A 175 2.89 -14.46 -2.31
CA ALA A 175 2.84 -13.46 -1.25
C ALA A 175 2.76 -14.10 0.14
N LEU A 176 1.85 -15.05 0.34
CA LEU A 176 1.72 -15.77 1.61
C LEU A 176 2.99 -16.55 1.96
N GLU A 177 3.58 -17.25 1.00
CA GLU A 177 4.82 -18.00 1.20
C GLU A 177 6.00 -17.07 1.53
N SER A 178 6.05 -15.90 0.91
CA SER A 178 7.08 -14.89 1.20
C SER A 178 6.99 -14.36 2.62
N PHE A 179 5.78 -14.06 3.12
CA PHE A 179 5.59 -13.71 4.53
C PHE A 179 5.86 -14.90 5.46
N ARG A 180 5.44 -16.11 5.09
CA ARG A 180 5.73 -17.33 5.88
C ARG A 180 7.23 -17.57 6.02
N ARG A 181 7.99 -17.33 4.95
CA ARG A 181 9.46 -17.47 4.96
C ARG A 181 10.13 -16.63 6.04
N VAL A 182 9.57 -15.48 6.39
CA VAL A 182 10.06 -14.65 7.51
C VAL A 182 10.01 -15.42 8.83
N THR A 183 8.97 -16.20 9.10
CA THR A 183 8.81 -16.92 10.37
C THR A 183 9.67 -18.18 10.46
N GLU A 184 10.09 -18.72 9.33
CA GLU A 184 10.90 -19.96 9.24
C GLU A 184 12.39 -19.75 9.47
N ILE A 185 12.91 -18.54 9.20
CA ILE A 185 14.33 -18.22 9.37
C ILE A 185 14.60 -17.58 10.73
N LYS A 186 15.86 -17.46 11.16
CA LYS A 186 16.19 -16.71 12.38
C LYS A 186 16.39 -15.24 12.08
N SER A 187 17.15 -14.95 11.03
CA SER A 187 17.33 -13.61 10.49
C SER A 187 17.46 -13.66 8.98
N VAL A 188 17.12 -12.57 8.30
CA VAL A 188 17.38 -12.37 6.87
C VAL A 188 18.85 -12.62 6.49
N THR A 189 19.80 -12.51 7.42
CA THR A 189 21.21 -12.88 7.19
C THR A 189 21.41 -14.36 6.82
N ASP A 190 20.45 -15.23 7.15
CA ASP A 190 20.49 -16.66 6.83
C ASP A 190 20.27 -16.93 5.33
N ILE A 191 19.67 -15.98 4.61
CA ILE A 191 19.19 -16.15 3.23
C ILE A 191 19.80 -15.15 2.25
N VAL A 192 20.81 -14.40 2.69
CA VAL A 192 21.50 -13.41 1.87
C VAL A 192 23.01 -13.62 1.91
N LYS A 193 23.67 -13.29 0.80
CA LYS A 193 25.11 -13.13 0.69
C LYS A 193 25.46 -11.66 0.88
N ILE A 194 26.45 -11.39 1.72
CA ILE A 194 26.99 -10.04 1.90
C ILE A 194 28.01 -9.77 0.81
N ARG A 195 27.80 -8.70 0.04
CA ARG A 195 28.78 -8.18 -0.93
C ARG A 195 29.30 -6.83 -0.47
N ARG A 196 30.61 -6.65 -0.58
CA ARG A 196 31.27 -5.36 -0.37
C ARG A 196 31.52 -4.68 -1.72
N ARG A 197 31.18 -3.41 -1.80
CA ARG A 197 31.33 -2.52 -2.94
C ARG A 197 32.00 -1.23 -2.49
N ARG A 198 32.28 -0.35 -3.45
CA ARG A 198 32.79 0.99 -3.17
C ARG A 198 31.73 1.76 -2.36
N PRO A 199 32.12 2.42 -1.25
CA PRO A 199 31.27 3.38 -0.56
C PRO A 199 30.71 4.46 -1.47
N GLU A 200 29.44 4.78 -1.29
CA GLU A 200 28.72 5.83 -2.01
C GLU A 200 27.96 6.73 -1.03
N ARG A 201 27.54 7.92 -1.46
CA ARG A 201 26.80 8.86 -0.60
C ARG A 201 25.56 8.22 0.05
N ILE A 202 24.88 7.34 -0.68
CA ILE A 202 23.67 6.66 -0.22
C ILE A 202 23.96 5.34 0.49
N ASN A 203 25.15 4.77 0.31
CA ASN A 203 25.63 3.53 0.94
C ASN A 203 27.08 3.74 1.41
N PRO A 204 27.30 4.47 2.52
CA PRO A 204 28.64 4.84 2.97
C PRO A 204 29.46 3.63 3.45
N GLU A 205 28.82 2.52 3.80
CA GLU A 205 29.50 1.29 4.21
C GLU A 205 29.88 0.42 3.00
N GLY A 206 29.28 0.66 1.83
CA GLY A 206 29.48 -0.16 0.63
C GLY A 206 29.00 -1.60 0.82
N ILE A 207 28.10 -1.87 1.76
CA ILE A 207 27.60 -3.22 2.04
C ILE A 207 26.28 -3.42 1.29
N THR A 208 26.16 -4.54 0.59
CA THR A 208 24.92 -4.96 -0.07
C THR A 208 24.56 -6.37 0.34
N TYR A 209 23.29 -6.59 0.65
CA TYR A 209 22.76 -7.91 0.99
C TYR A 209 22.05 -8.46 -0.24
N VAL A 210 22.50 -9.60 -0.75
CA VAL A 210 21.98 -10.18 -1.99
C VAL A 210 21.28 -11.48 -1.65
N PHE A 211 20.00 -11.62 -1.95
CA PHE A 211 19.28 -12.87 -1.72
C PHE A 211 19.95 -14.04 -2.44
N ASN A 212 19.91 -15.21 -1.80
CA ASN A 212 20.20 -16.46 -2.50
C ASN A 212 19.12 -16.70 -3.56
N ASP A 213 19.49 -17.44 -4.62
CA ASP A 213 18.53 -17.85 -5.64
C ASP A 213 17.38 -18.66 -5.01
N TYR A 214 16.17 -18.47 -5.54
CA TYR A 214 14.92 -19.12 -5.14
C TYR A 214 14.47 -18.85 -3.69
N GLU A 215 15.06 -17.87 -3.01
CA GLU A 215 14.52 -17.39 -1.73
C GLU A 215 13.22 -16.62 -1.94
N LYS A 216 12.37 -16.68 -0.91
CA LYS A 216 11.12 -15.92 -0.84
C LYS A 216 11.26 -14.85 0.23
N TRP A 217 10.85 -13.64 -0.09
CA TRP A 217 10.92 -12.55 0.87
C TRP A 217 9.82 -11.51 0.58
N PRO A 218 9.11 -11.01 1.60
CA PRO A 218 7.97 -10.16 1.36
C PRO A 218 8.43 -8.76 0.96
N CYS A 219 7.57 -8.10 0.18
CA CYS A 219 7.82 -6.76 -0.31
C CYS A 219 6.50 -5.99 -0.39
N TRP A 220 6.60 -4.72 -0.77
CA TRP A 220 5.45 -3.83 -0.92
C TRP A 220 4.32 -4.45 -1.74
N TYR A 221 4.63 -5.02 -2.90
CA TYR A 221 3.62 -5.60 -3.79
C TYR A 221 2.95 -6.85 -3.22
N HIS A 222 3.68 -7.67 -2.46
CA HIS A 222 3.07 -8.82 -1.78
C HIS A 222 1.99 -8.34 -0.79
N LEU A 223 2.27 -7.29 -0.01
CA LEU A 223 1.26 -6.71 0.88
C LEU A 223 0.11 -6.07 0.08
N ASP A 224 0.43 -5.36 -1.01
CA ASP A 224 -0.56 -4.71 -1.87
C ASP A 224 -1.57 -5.71 -2.45
N ILE A 225 -1.09 -6.85 -2.97
CA ILE A 225 -1.93 -7.95 -3.45
C ILE A 225 -2.86 -8.44 -2.34
N LEU A 226 -2.31 -8.78 -1.17
CA LEU A 226 -3.10 -9.34 -0.07
C LEU A 226 -4.12 -8.33 0.48
N ALA A 227 -3.77 -7.04 0.54
CA ALA A 227 -4.65 -5.99 1.03
C ALA A 227 -5.89 -5.78 0.14
N HIS A 228 -5.78 -6.08 -1.16
CA HIS A 228 -6.83 -5.84 -2.16
C HIS A 228 -7.47 -7.13 -2.71
N THR A 229 -7.20 -8.28 -2.09
CA THR A 229 -7.79 -9.57 -2.46
C THR A 229 -8.43 -10.26 -1.26
N ASN A 230 -9.29 -11.25 -1.53
CA ASN A 230 -10.07 -11.95 -0.51
C ASN A 230 -9.86 -13.47 -0.48
N SER A 231 -9.45 -14.11 -1.58
CA SER A 231 -9.37 -15.58 -1.67
C SER A 231 -8.43 -16.24 -0.66
N TRP A 232 -7.42 -15.51 -0.19
CA TRP A 232 -6.46 -16.00 0.81
C TRP A 232 -6.95 -15.91 2.24
N ARG A 233 -8.02 -15.14 2.51
CA ARG A 233 -8.35 -14.73 3.88
C ARG A 233 -8.93 -15.87 4.68
N ASN A 234 -8.18 -16.28 5.69
CA ASN A 234 -8.63 -17.16 6.76
C ASN A 234 -7.81 -16.88 8.03
N SER A 235 -8.26 -17.41 9.17
CA SER A 235 -7.61 -17.17 10.46
C SER A 235 -6.16 -17.62 10.51
N GLU A 236 -5.79 -18.72 9.83
CA GLU A 236 -4.43 -19.23 9.80
C GLU A 236 -3.49 -18.27 9.05
N ASN A 237 -3.90 -17.84 7.85
CA ASN A 237 -3.11 -16.91 7.05
C ASN A 237 -2.97 -15.55 7.72
N ILE A 238 -4.04 -15.03 8.35
CA ILE A 238 -3.98 -13.77 9.10
C ILE A 238 -3.01 -13.88 10.29
N ALA A 239 -3.05 -14.99 11.03
CA ALA A 239 -2.12 -15.24 12.13
C ALA A 239 -0.66 -15.33 11.64
N MET A 240 -0.42 -16.05 10.54
CA MET A 240 0.92 -16.15 9.92
C MET A 240 1.44 -14.77 9.49
N LEU A 241 0.60 -13.94 8.86
CA LEU A 241 0.98 -12.58 8.49
C LEU A 241 1.32 -11.73 9.72
N ALA A 242 0.52 -11.83 10.79
CA ALA A 242 0.80 -11.12 12.04
C ALA A 242 2.15 -11.53 12.64
N ASP A 243 2.46 -12.83 12.69
CA ASP A 243 3.75 -13.32 13.17
C ASP A 243 4.91 -12.82 12.32
N SER A 244 4.75 -12.82 11.00
CA SER A 244 5.74 -12.27 10.08
C SER A 244 6.00 -10.78 10.35
N PHE A 245 4.95 -9.96 10.50
CA PHE A 245 5.12 -8.53 10.77
C PHE A 245 5.68 -8.27 12.16
N ASN A 246 5.26 -9.01 13.19
CA ASN A 246 5.84 -8.92 14.53
C ASN A 246 7.35 -9.19 14.51
N LYS A 247 7.82 -10.10 13.64
CA LYS A 247 9.25 -10.30 13.43
C LYS A 247 9.90 -9.18 12.61
N LEU A 248 9.32 -8.76 11.47
CA LEU A 248 9.88 -7.69 10.63
C LEU A 248 10.02 -6.36 11.37
N LEU A 249 9.08 -6.05 12.28
CA LEU A 249 9.06 -4.81 13.06
C LEU A 249 10.00 -4.84 14.26
N LYS A 250 10.49 -6.01 14.65
CA LYS A 250 11.44 -6.15 15.74
C LYS A 250 12.77 -5.52 15.33
N ASP A 251 13.27 -4.63 16.17
CA ASP A 251 14.61 -4.09 15.98
C ASP A 251 15.65 -5.19 16.18
N THR A 252 16.45 -5.44 15.15
CA THR A 252 17.50 -6.45 15.17
C THR A 252 18.89 -5.83 15.34
N GLY A 253 18.99 -4.50 15.41
CA GLY A 253 20.27 -3.78 15.40
C GLY A 253 21.03 -3.88 14.08
N LEU A 254 20.43 -4.47 13.05
CA LEU A 254 21.03 -4.63 11.74
C LEU A 254 20.92 -3.32 10.95
N ASN A 255 22.05 -2.71 10.63
CA ASN A 255 22.10 -1.47 9.85
C ASN A 255 22.03 -1.78 8.35
N TYR A 256 20.81 -1.90 7.82
CA TYR A 256 20.58 -2.05 6.38
C TYR A 256 20.37 -0.69 5.74
N SER A 257 21.44 -0.09 5.20
CA SER A 257 21.31 1.13 4.39
C SER A 257 22.23 1.14 3.18
N PRO A 258 21.72 0.95 1.94
CA PRO A 258 20.39 0.44 1.55
C PRO A 258 20.44 -0.82 0.68
N ALA A 259 19.28 -1.49 0.68
CA ALA A 259 18.80 -2.49 -0.26
C ALA A 259 19.27 -3.94 -0.08
N TYR A 260 18.28 -4.81 0.12
CA TYR A 260 18.38 -6.16 -0.41
C TYR A 260 18.32 -6.09 -1.93
N CYS A 261 19.16 -6.89 -2.55
CA CYS A 261 19.26 -7.02 -3.99
C CYS A 261 19.11 -8.47 -4.42
N VAL A 262 18.91 -8.63 -5.72
CA VAL A 262 19.09 -9.90 -6.42
C VAL A 262 20.22 -9.75 -7.44
N ASP A 263 20.83 -10.86 -7.83
CA ASP A 263 21.89 -10.88 -8.84
C ASP A 263 21.38 -11.54 -10.12
N ILE A 264 21.18 -10.72 -11.16
CA ILE A 264 20.71 -11.16 -12.48
C ILE A 264 21.85 -11.15 -13.52
N GLY A 265 23.10 -11.25 -13.06
CA GLY A 265 24.31 -10.90 -13.81
C GLY A 265 24.79 -9.46 -13.51
N HIS A 266 23.94 -8.68 -12.83
CA HIS A 266 24.27 -7.45 -12.13
C HIS A 266 23.31 -7.29 -10.95
N LEU A 267 23.67 -6.43 -9.97
CA LEU A 267 22.82 -6.22 -8.81
C LEU A 267 21.63 -5.33 -9.15
N VAL A 268 20.44 -5.80 -8.81
CA VAL A 268 19.19 -5.07 -8.98
C VAL A 268 18.46 -4.97 -7.65
N GLY A 269 17.90 -3.78 -7.36
CA GLY A 269 17.08 -3.57 -6.18
C GLY A 269 15.78 -4.37 -6.27
N CYS A 270 15.37 -4.94 -5.14
CA CYS A 270 14.08 -5.63 -5.07
C CYS A 270 12.92 -4.62 -5.15
N CYS A 271 11.73 -5.11 -5.51
CA CYS A 271 10.49 -4.35 -5.60
C CYS A 271 9.95 -3.92 -4.21
N GLY A 272 10.73 -3.15 -3.46
CA GLY A 272 10.38 -2.68 -2.12
C GLY A 272 10.39 -3.80 -1.07
N ALA A 273 11.40 -4.68 -1.09
CA ALA A 273 11.58 -5.73 -0.09
C ALA A 273 11.57 -5.15 1.33
N TYR A 274 10.78 -5.76 2.23
CA TYR A 274 10.74 -5.34 3.63
C TYR A 274 12.06 -5.65 4.32
N ARG A 275 12.39 -4.89 5.36
CA ARG A 275 13.59 -5.14 6.17
C ARG A 275 13.22 -5.56 7.57
N GLU A 276 14.06 -6.39 8.17
CA GLU A 276 14.04 -6.55 9.61
C GLU A 276 14.35 -5.20 10.27
N GLY A 277 13.65 -4.87 11.35
CA GLY A 277 13.67 -3.54 11.95
C GLY A 277 13.00 -2.45 11.10
N MET A 278 12.10 -2.81 10.18
CA MET A 278 11.28 -1.81 9.50
C MET A 278 10.44 -1.02 10.51
N LYS A 279 10.11 0.22 10.15
CA LYS A 279 9.33 1.13 11.00
C LYS A 279 8.06 1.51 10.27
N LEU A 280 6.99 1.74 11.04
CA LEU A 280 5.68 2.14 10.53
C LEU A 280 5.50 3.66 10.47
N GLY A 281 6.52 4.40 10.88
CA GLY A 281 6.66 5.84 10.76
C GLY A 281 8.10 6.27 10.94
N ILE A 282 8.34 7.58 10.92
CA ILE A 282 9.66 8.19 11.08
C ILE A 282 9.61 9.34 12.09
N GLU A 283 10.70 9.52 12.82
CA GLU A 283 10.92 10.71 13.62
C GLU A 283 11.78 11.70 12.82
N THR A 284 11.31 12.94 12.68
CA THR A 284 12.07 14.04 12.06
C THR A 284 11.72 15.35 12.75
N GLY A 285 12.75 16.15 13.07
CA GLY A 285 12.53 17.45 13.72
C GLY A 285 11.87 17.37 15.10
N GLY A 286 11.96 16.23 15.80
CA GLY A 286 11.31 16.01 17.10
C GLY A 286 9.84 15.61 17.02
N GLU A 287 9.29 15.43 15.82
CA GLU A 287 7.93 14.97 15.60
C GLU A 287 7.91 13.60 14.93
N TYR A 288 6.85 12.84 15.20
CA TYR A 288 6.63 11.52 14.63
C TYR A 288 5.63 11.57 13.47
N TYR A 289 5.94 10.90 12.37
CA TYR A 289 5.17 10.91 11.12
C TYR A 289 4.85 9.48 10.68
N VAL A 290 3.57 9.18 10.47
CA VAL A 290 3.06 7.84 10.12
C VAL A 290 3.13 7.57 8.61
N PHE A 291 3.42 6.33 8.21
CA PHE A 291 3.25 5.85 6.82
C PHE A 291 1.82 5.35 6.58
N LEU A 292 0.88 6.27 6.30
CA LEU A 292 -0.56 5.96 6.24
C LEU A 292 -0.94 4.82 5.29
N ASP A 293 -0.31 4.74 4.12
CA ASP A 293 -0.53 3.67 3.13
C ASP A 293 -0.14 2.28 3.65
N LEU A 294 1.01 2.17 4.30
CA LEU A 294 1.45 0.93 4.94
C LEU A 294 0.50 0.51 6.07
N ILE A 295 0.09 1.46 6.92
CA ILE A 295 -0.88 1.21 8.01
C ILE A 295 -2.20 0.71 7.43
N GLU A 296 -2.70 1.37 6.39
CA GLU A 296 -3.95 1.00 5.73
C GLU A 296 -3.90 -0.45 5.24
N TYR A 297 -2.82 -0.86 4.57
CA TYR A 297 -2.76 -2.19 3.99
C TYR A 297 -2.64 -3.28 5.05
N MET A 298 -1.88 -3.02 6.10
CA MET A 298 -1.84 -3.93 7.24
C MET A 298 -3.22 -4.04 7.93
N CYS A 299 -3.96 -2.94 8.04
CA CYS A 299 -5.33 -2.96 8.57
C CYS A 299 -6.29 -3.73 7.65
N ARG A 300 -6.22 -3.51 6.33
CA ARG A 300 -6.98 -4.28 5.34
C ARG A 300 -6.71 -5.77 5.48
N CYS A 301 -5.48 -6.19 5.78
CA CYS A 301 -5.12 -7.59 6.02
C CYS A 301 -5.60 -8.15 7.38
N GLY A 302 -6.31 -7.37 8.20
CA GLY A 302 -6.85 -7.82 9.49
C GLY A 302 -5.83 -7.85 10.63
N LEU A 303 -4.73 -7.10 10.53
CA LEU A 303 -3.60 -7.23 11.46
C LEU A 303 -3.69 -6.32 12.71
N TYR A 304 -4.66 -5.40 12.77
CA TYR A 304 -4.75 -4.36 13.80
C TYR A 304 -4.64 -4.90 15.24
N SER A 305 -5.40 -5.95 15.57
CA SER A 305 -5.44 -6.50 16.93
C SER A 305 -4.28 -7.46 17.25
N LEU A 306 -3.51 -7.86 16.24
CA LEU A 306 -2.49 -8.91 16.35
C LEU A 306 -1.05 -8.39 16.30
N VAL A 307 -0.86 -7.15 15.81
CA VAL A 307 0.46 -6.51 15.66
C VAL A 307 0.51 -5.26 16.55
N PRO A 308 1.12 -5.32 17.75
CA PRO A 308 1.12 -4.20 18.70
C PRO A 308 1.69 -2.88 18.16
N PRO A 309 2.78 -2.86 17.37
CA PRO A 309 3.24 -1.62 16.75
C PRO A 309 2.19 -1.01 15.84
N LEU A 310 1.50 -1.82 15.01
CA LEU A 310 0.43 -1.33 14.13
C LEU A 310 -0.71 -0.72 14.95
N LYS A 311 -1.12 -1.39 16.04
CA LYS A 311 -2.15 -0.86 16.94
C LYS A 311 -1.80 0.55 17.43
N LYS A 312 -0.54 0.79 17.82
CA LYS A 312 -0.08 2.11 18.26
C LYS A 312 -0.23 3.17 17.16
N GLU A 313 0.10 2.84 15.92
CA GLU A 313 -0.04 3.77 14.78
C GLU A 313 -1.50 4.11 14.51
N VAL A 314 -2.39 3.10 14.55
CA VAL A 314 -3.83 3.30 14.39
C VAL A 314 -4.40 4.14 15.52
N ASP A 315 -3.97 3.90 16.76
CA ASP A 315 -4.42 4.67 17.92
C ASP A 315 -3.95 6.16 17.81
N ILE A 316 -2.74 6.43 17.28
CA ILE A 316 -2.29 7.81 16.94
C ILE A 316 -3.22 8.47 15.92
N ILE A 317 -3.63 7.73 14.88
CA ILE A 317 -4.53 8.26 13.84
C ILE A 317 -5.91 8.54 14.44
N TYR A 318 -6.45 7.60 15.23
CA TYR A 318 -7.73 7.74 15.91
C TYR A 318 -7.76 9.00 16.80
N ASP A 319 -6.74 9.17 17.64
CA ASP A 319 -6.63 10.31 18.57
C ASP A 319 -6.36 11.65 17.85
N SER A 320 -5.99 11.61 16.56
CA SER A 320 -5.75 12.80 15.75
C SER A 320 -7.00 13.35 15.04
N ILE A 321 -8.14 12.64 15.09
CA ILE A 321 -9.37 13.12 14.49
C ILE A 321 -9.96 14.22 15.37
N ASP A 322 -10.11 15.42 14.81
CA ASP A 322 -10.66 16.56 15.54
C ASP A 322 -12.20 16.53 15.65
N ASP A 323 -12.77 17.51 16.35
CA ASP A 323 -14.21 17.57 16.59
C ASP A 323 -15.04 17.72 15.32
N GLN A 324 -14.41 18.13 14.20
CA GLN A 324 -15.03 18.27 12.88
C GLN A 324 -14.86 17.01 12.02
N GLY A 325 -14.33 15.91 12.58
CA GLY A 325 -14.08 14.68 11.84
C GLY A 325 -12.86 14.73 10.93
N ILE A 326 -11.95 15.70 11.11
CA ILE A 326 -10.78 15.86 10.23
C ILE A 326 -9.56 15.19 10.84
N CYS A 327 -8.86 14.35 10.07
CA CYS A 327 -7.63 13.72 10.51
C CYS A 327 -6.46 14.72 10.54
N ARG A 328 -5.84 14.88 11.71
CA ARG A 328 -4.70 15.79 11.95
C ARG A 328 -3.39 15.06 12.22
N ALA A 329 -3.32 13.74 11.97
CA ALA A 329 -2.09 12.99 12.15
C ALA A 329 -0.94 13.60 11.35
N ASN A 330 0.25 13.59 11.93
CA ASN A 330 1.48 13.83 11.18
C ASN A 330 1.79 12.59 10.34
N TYR A 331 2.07 12.78 9.05
CA TYR A 331 2.28 11.68 8.10
C TYR A 331 3.40 11.98 7.12
N VAL A 332 3.99 10.92 6.56
CA VAL A 332 5.06 11.04 5.57
C VAL A 332 4.47 11.46 4.23
N GLU A 333 4.38 12.77 3.98
CA GLU A 333 3.76 13.33 2.76
C GLU A 333 4.31 12.73 1.47
N LYS A 334 5.62 12.47 1.38
CA LYS A 334 6.23 11.86 0.18
C LYS A 334 5.75 10.45 -0.11
N ALA A 335 5.31 9.70 0.91
CA ALA A 335 4.76 8.36 0.72
C ALA A 335 3.30 8.41 0.24
N LEU A 336 2.54 9.44 0.64
CA LEU A 336 1.11 9.53 0.31
C LEU A 336 0.82 10.33 -0.97
N LYS A 337 1.61 11.34 -1.29
CA LYS A 337 1.32 12.29 -2.37
C LYS A 337 1.48 11.66 -3.75
N GLY A 338 0.52 11.93 -4.63
CA GLY A 338 0.43 11.35 -5.97
C GLY A 338 0.09 9.85 -5.95
N MET A 339 0.34 9.19 -7.08
CA MET A 339 0.34 7.73 -7.21
C MET A 339 1.69 7.32 -7.81
N GLY A 340 2.29 6.26 -7.28
CA GLY A 340 3.55 5.73 -7.78
C GLY A 340 3.64 4.22 -7.65
N CYS A 341 4.83 3.68 -7.92
CA CYS A 341 5.08 2.24 -7.84
C CYS A 341 4.98 1.71 -6.41
N TYR A 342 5.59 2.43 -5.47
CA TYR A 342 5.86 1.99 -4.10
C TYR A 342 5.14 2.83 -3.04
N GLY A 343 4.01 3.43 -3.42
CA GLY A 343 3.25 4.31 -2.54
C GLY A 343 2.33 5.21 -3.34
N GLY A 344 1.79 6.19 -2.65
CA GLY A 344 0.79 7.09 -3.16
C GLY A 344 -0.61 6.68 -2.75
N GLY A 345 -1.44 7.68 -2.55
CA GLY A 345 -2.83 7.52 -2.14
C GLY A 345 -3.62 8.82 -2.25
N GLN A 346 -3.08 9.80 -2.97
CA GLN A 346 -3.77 11.05 -3.27
C GLN A 346 -4.84 10.79 -4.34
N LEU A 347 -6.09 11.04 -3.96
CA LEU A 347 -7.23 11.04 -4.88
C LEU A 347 -7.61 12.45 -5.29
N GLU A 348 -7.38 13.47 -4.47
CA GLU A 348 -7.61 14.85 -4.91
C GLU A 348 -6.74 15.22 -6.12
N VAL A 349 -7.29 16.06 -7.00
CA VAL A 349 -6.63 16.44 -8.26
C VAL A 349 -5.28 17.14 -8.06
N ASP A 350 -5.10 17.80 -6.90
CA ASP A 350 -3.85 18.40 -6.44
C ASP A 350 -3.94 18.69 -4.92
N TRP A 351 -2.79 18.98 -4.30
CA TRP A 351 -2.70 19.46 -2.92
C TRP A 351 -2.38 20.96 -2.85
N ARG A 352 -2.91 21.77 -3.79
CA ARG A 352 -2.71 23.23 -3.76
C ARG A 352 -3.57 23.89 -2.70
N SER A 353 -4.77 23.34 -2.46
CA SER A 353 -5.65 23.75 -1.38
C SER A 353 -5.39 22.93 -0.12
N ARG A 354 -5.41 23.60 1.04
CA ARG A 354 -5.34 22.93 2.35
C ARG A 354 -6.50 21.95 2.54
N THR A 355 -7.71 22.31 2.10
CA THR A 355 -8.90 21.45 2.24
C THR A 355 -8.73 20.15 1.47
N ARG A 356 -8.27 20.20 0.21
CA ARG A 356 -8.02 19.00 -0.60
C ARG A 356 -7.02 18.06 0.06
N LYS A 357 -5.89 18.61 0.52
CA LYS A 357 -4.90 17.83 1.27
C LYS A 357 -5.52 17.17 2.51
N LEU A 358 -6.40 17.87 3.22
CA LEU A 358 -7.11 17.31 4.37
C LEU A 358 -8.12 16.23 3.98
N CYS A 359 -8.80 16.35 2.84
CA CYS A 359 -9.71 15.32 2.34
C CYS A 359 -8.99 13.98 2.12
N ASP A 360 -7.83 13.98 1.43
CA ASP A 360 -7.06 12.75 1.22
C ASP A 360 -6.57 12.12 2.54
N VAL A 361 -6.02 12.93 3.44
CA VAL A 361 -5.49 12.44 4.73
C VAL A 361 -6.62 11.90 5.61
N THR A 362 -7.75 12.60 5.63
CA THR A 362 -8.94 12.19 6.39
C THR A 362 -9.56 10.94 5.80
N TYR A 363 -9.61 10.81 4.48
CA TYR A 363 -10.06 9.60 3.81
C TYR A 363 -9.16 8.39 4.12
N ARG A 364 -7.83 8.54 4.10
CA ARG A 364 -6.92 7.47 4.52
C ARG A 364 -7.11 7.10 6.00
N GLY A 365 -7.28 8.09 6.86
CA GLY A 365 -7.65 7.88 8.26
C GLY A 365 -8.94 7.06 8.39
N LEU A 366 -10.00 7.42 7.65
CA LEU A 366 -11.27 6.69 7.62
C LEU A 366 -11.07 5.21 7.23
N LEU A 367 -10.33 4.94 6.15
CA LEU A 367 -10.07 3.56 5.70
C LEU A 367 -9.34 2.74 6.76
N ILE A 368 -8.32 3.32 7.40
CA ILE A 368 -7.56 2.67 8.47
C ILE A 368 -8.48 2.34 9.66
N LEU A 369 -9.30 3.28 10.09
CA LEU A 369 -10.21 3.09 11.23
C LEU A 369 -11.36 2.11 10.91
N TYR A 370 -11.86 2.12 9.68
CA TYR A 370 -12.87 1.18 9.21
C TYR A 370 -12.31 -0.25 9.12
N HIS A 371 -11.16 -0.44 8.47
CA HIS A 371 -10.55 -1.77 8.33
C HIS A 371 -9.96 -2.33 9.62
N SER A 372 -9.65 -1.48 10.61
CA SER A 372 -9.29 -1.93 11.96
C SER A 372 -10.50 -2.35 12.80
N GLY A 373 -11.73 -2.12 12.31
CA GLY A 373 -12.97 -2.41 13.04
C GLY A 373 -13.26 -1.42 14.18
N LEU A 374 -12.60 -0.26 14.20
CA LEU A 374 -12.85 0.80 15.17
C LEU A 374 -14.03 1.70 14.76
N LEU A 375 -14.32 1.76 13.47
CA LEU A 375 -15.55 2.37 12.94
C LEU A 375 -16.37 1.27 12.30
N THR A 376 -17.62 1.14 12.75
CA THR A 376 -18.59 0.22 12.18
C THR A 376 -19.88 0.99 11.91
N HIS A 377 -20.51 0.69 10.78
CA HIS A 377 -21.85 1.16 10.44
C HIS A 377 -22.89 0.23 11.07
#